data_AF-A0A8S3TY58-F1
#
_entry.id   AF-A0A8S3TY58-F1
#
_cell.length_a   1.000
_cell.length_b   1.000
_cell.length_c   1.000
_cell.angle_alpha   90.00
_cell.angle_beta   90.00
_cell.angle_gamma   90.00
#
_symmetry.space_group_name_H-M   'P 1'
#
loop_
_entity.id
_entity.type
_entity.pdbx_description
1 polymer ?
#
loop_
_entity_poly.entity_id
_entity_poly.type
_entity_poly.pdbx_seq_one_letter_code
_entity_poly.pdbx_strand_id
1 'polypeptide(L)'
;MEESFVNHGFSIKVVKQNIFRVGVHVTDVSRIVHKDDEIDAQAQYRGFSFPSTTSAQTNFMLPDHINHLCSLEQNRSRYAISVFFEIDQTDPCNIRITDKRIYRTIIKSSAHYNYIEIENIINSQGIIDDIFADDIQILFRLSKKLKFQRLRMESFASPVSVDFTTTDGIMKTKKHIL
;
A
#
# COMPACT_ATOMS: atom_id res chain seq x y z
N MET A 1 12.07 14.22 -8.90
CA MET A 1 11.15 13.13 -8.50
C MET A 1 12.01 12.08 -7.88
N GLU A 2 11.98 11.96 -6.56
CA GLU A 2 12.64 10.82 -5.89
C GLU A 2 11.92 9.55 -6.33
N GLU A 3 12.65 8.59 -6.89
CA GLU A 3 12.13 7.28 -7.23
C GLU A 3 11.85 6.52 -5.93
N SER A 4 10.68 6.79 -5.36
CA SER A 4 10.19 6.09 -4.18
C SER A 4 9.90 4.63 -4.55
N PHE A 5 10.49 3.70 -3.80
CA PHE A 5 10.24 2.27 -3.96
C PHE A 5 8.76 1.94 -3.68
N VAL A 6 8.05 1.41 -4.68
CA VAL A 6 6.65 1.02 -4.56
C VAL A 6 6.57 -0.49 -4.30
N ASN A 7 6.25 -0.85 -3.07
CA ASN A 7 6.25 -2.25 -2.62
C ASN A 7 4.89 -2.95 -2.72
N HIS A 8 3.80 -2.21 -2.91
CA HIS A 8 2.47 -2.79 -2.97
C HIS A 8 1.54 -2.06 -3.95
N GLY A 9 0.48 -2.75 -4.36
CA GLY A 9 -0.59 -2.22 -5.19
C GLY A 9 -1.92 -2.91 -4.92
N PHE A 10 -3.00 -2.32 -5.38
CA PHE A 10 -4.36 -2.83 -5.19
C PHE A 10 -5.06 -3.02 -6.53
N SER A 11 -5.92 -4.03 -6.60
CA SER A 11 -6.88 -4.19 -7.70
C SER A 11 -8.25 -4.52 -7.13
N ILE A 12 -9.29 -4.16 -7.86
CA ILE A 12 -10.66 -4.53 -7.52
C ILE A 12 -11.41 -5.00 -8.77
N LYS A 13 -12.30 -5.96 -8.58
CA LYS A 13 -13.20 -6.43 -9.63
C LYS A 13 -14.57 -6.73 -9.03
N VAL A 14 -15.63 -6.24 -9.65
CA VAL A 14 -17.00 -6.63 -9.29
C VAL A 14 -17.24 -8.06 -9.81
N VAL A 15 -17.52 -9.00 -8.89
CA VAL A 15 -17.82 -10.40 -9.24
C VAL A 15 -19.33 -10.57 -9.44
N LYS A 16 -20.12 -10.02 -8.53
CA LYS A 16 -21.59 -9.95 -8.56
C LYS A 16 -22.04 -8.68 -7.84
N GLN A 17 -23.33 -8.37 -7.88
CA GLN A 17 -23.90 -7.28 -7.09
C GLN A 17 -23.51 -7.47 -5.60
N ASN A 18 -22.87 -6.44 -5.03
CA ASN A 18 -22.33 -6.43 -3.66
C ASN A 18 -21.22 -7.45 -3.35
N ILE A 19 -20.68 -8.17 -4.34
CA ILE A 19 -19.53 -9.08 -4.16
C ILE A 19 -18.34 -8.56 -4.95
N PHE A 20 -17.29 -8.20 -4.25
CA PHE A 20 -16.07 -7.63 -4.81
C PHE A 20 -14.90 -8.60 -4.63
N ARG A 21 -14.07 -8.74 -5.65
CA ARG A 21 -12.76 -9.36 -5.53
C ARG A 21 -11.71 -8.28 -5.38
N VAL A 22 -11.08 -8.21 -4.21
CA VAL A 22 -9.98 -7.28 -3.93
C VAL A 22 -8.66 -8.03 -4.01
N GLY A 23 -7.75 -7.58 -4.85
CA GLY A 23 -6.38 -8.04 -4.92
C GLY A 23 -5.44 -7.09 -4.17
N VAL A 24 -4.65 -7.64 -3.25
CA VAL A 24 -3.50 -6.96 -2.64
C VAL A 24 -2.25 -7.58 -3.21
N HIS A 25 -1.44 -6.77 -3.88
CA HIS A 25 -0.25 -7.21 -4.58
C HIS A 25 0.98 -6.66 -3.85
N VAL A 26 1.89 -7.53 -3.44
CA VAL A 26 3.16 -7.14 -2.79
C VAL A 26 4.29 -7.60 -3.69
N THR A 27 5.33 -6.77 -3.84
CA THR A 27 6.52 -7.12 -4.63
C THR A 27 7.15 -8.45 -4.18
N ASP A 28 7.53 -9.30 -5.15
CA ASP A 28 8.15 -10.60 -4.88
C ASP A 28 9.68 -10.49 -4.85
N VAL A 29 10.21 -9.94 -3.75
CA VAL A 29 11.66 -9.81 -3.52
C VAL A 29 12.35 -11.18 -3.46
N SER A 30 11.64 -12.23 -3.01
CA SER A 30 12.17 -13.59 -2.85
C SER A 30 12.63 -14.24 -4.17
N ARG A 31 12.22 -13.65 -5.30
CA ARG A 31 12.62 -14.10 -6.63
C ARG A 31 14.00 -13.57 -7.06
N ILE A 32 14.48 -12.52 -6.41
CA ILE A 32 15.78 -11.88 -6.70
C ILE A 32 16.77 -12.11 -5.55
N VAL A 33 16.29 -12.01 -4.31
CA VAL A 33 17.10 -12.28 -3.11
C VAL A 33 16.77 -13.68 -2.64
N HIS A 34 17.71 -14.61 -2.83
CA HIS A 34 17.57 -15.98 -2.35
C HIS A 34 18.13 -16.11 -0.94
N LYS A 35 17.57 -17.07 -0.21
CA LYS A 35 17.98 -17.35 1.16
C LYS A 35 19.47 -17.73 1.19
N ASP A 36 20.19 -17.21 2.17
CA ASP A 36 21.60 -17.50 2.45
C ASP A 36 22.60 -16.91 1.43
N ASP A 37 22.16 -16.10 0.46
CA ASP A 37 23.04 -15.34 -0.43
C ASP A 37 23.66 -14.10 0.26
N GLU A 38 24.72 -13.54 -0.32
CA GLU A 38 25.41 -12.34 0.22
C GLU A 38 24.46 -11.15 0.39
N ILE A 39 23.51 -10.98 -0.55
CA ILE A 39 22.50 -9.91 -0.48
C ILE A 39 21.54 -10.15 0.69
N ASP A 40 21.14 -11.41 0.94
CA ASP A 40 20.28 -11.78 2.06
C ASP A 40 21.00 -11.54 3.39
N ALA A 41 22.28 -11.93 3.51
CA ALA A 41 23.09 -11.64 4.69
C ALA A 41 23.19 -10.13 4.98
N GLN A 42 23.39 -9.30 3.95
CA GLN A 42 23.40 -7.84 4.11
C GLN A 42 22.01 -7.27 4.45
N ALA A 43 20.94 -7.80 3.85
CA ALA A 43 19.57 -7.39 4.15
C ALA A 43 19.20 -7.72 5.61
N GLN A 44 19.58 -8.92 6.08
CA GLN A 44 19.41 -9.35 7.47
C GLN A 44 20.20 -8.47 8.44
N TYR A 45 21.45 -8.12 8.10
CA TYR A 45 22.27 -7.22 8.91
C TYR A 45 21.65 -5.81 9.02
N ARG A 46 21.09 -5.27 7.94
CA ARG A 46 20.41 -3.96 7.93
C ARG A 46 19.02 -4.00 8.60
N GLY A 47 18.30 -5.11 8.47
CA GLY A 47 16.99 -5.36 9.07
C GLY A 47 15.82 -4.61 8.42
N PHE A 48 15.91 -3.29 8.25
CA PHE A 48 14.85 -2.46 7.67
C PHE A 48 15.40 -1.22 6.95
N SER A 49 14.65 -0.72 5.97
CA SER A 49 14.91 0.58 5.36
C SER A 49 14.41 1.68 6.27
N PHE A 50 15.20 2.74 6.48
CA PHE A 50 14.79 3.87 7.33
C PHE A 50 15.03 5.22 6.67
N PRO A 51 14.09 6.17 6.80
CA PRO A 51 14.28 7.52 6.30
C PRO A 51 15.41 8.20 7.08
N SER A 52 16.31 8.89 6.36
CA SER A 52 17.36 9.68 6.98
C SER A 52 16.78 10.98 7.56
N THR A 53 17.29 11.44 8.70
CA THR A 53 16.95 12.74 9.29
C THR A 53 17.80 13.88 8.72
N THR A 54 18.98 13.56 8.20
CA THR A 54 19.98 14.54 7.74
C THR A 54 19.98 14.70 6.21
N SER A 55 19.58 13.66 5.48
CA SER A 55 19.35 13.71 4.04
C SER A 55 17.88 13.45 3.76
N ALA A 56 17.33 13.99 2.66
CA ALA A 56 15.98 13.66 2.22
C ALA A 56 15.84 12.20 1.73
N GLN A 57 16.93 11.43 1.73
CA GLN A 57 17.02 10.09 1.16
C GLN A 57 16.69 9.01 2.19
N THR A 58 16.20 7.88 1.70
CA THR A 58 16.00 6.68 2.52
C THR A 58 17.26 5.83 2.51
N ASN A 59 17.70 5.37 3.68
CA ASN A 59 18.71 4.33 3.78
C ASN A 59 18.03 2.99 3.52
N PHE A 60 18.19 2.46 2.30
CA PHE A 60 17.52 1.24 1.88
C PHE A 60 18.18 -0.02 2.46
N MET A 61 17.35 -1.00 2.83
CA MET A 61 17.76 -2.34 3.21
C MET A 61 18.45 -3.07 2.06
N LEU A 62 17.95 -2.91 0.83
CA LEU A 62 18.49 -3.53 -0.37
C LEU A 62 19.21 -2.49 -1.24
N PRO A 63 20.18 -2.90 -2.06
CA PRO A 63 20.78 -2.05 -3.09
C PRO A 63 19.74 -1.45 -4.04
N ASP A 64 19.97 -0.22 -4.50
CA ASP A 64 19.01 0.53 -5.34
C ASP A 64 18.63 -0.20 -6.62
N HIS A 65 19.58 -0.88 -7.25
CA HIS A 65 19.31 -1.68 -8.45
C HIS A 65 18.29 -2.80 -8.18
N ILE A 66 18.36 -3.46 -7.02
CA ILE A 66 17.39 -4.50 -6.63
C ILE A 66 16.03 -3.86 -6.31
N ASN A 67 16.02 -2.71 -5.63
CA ASN A 67 14.78 -1.98 -5.37
C ASN A 67 14.06 -1.62 -6.69
N HIS A 68 14.77 -1.16 -7.70
CA HIS A 68 14.18 -0.87 -9.02
C HIS A 68 13.60 -2.10 -9.73
N LEU A 69 14.29 -3.24 -9.65
CA LEU A 69 13.80 -4.49 -10.25
C LEU A 69 12.53 -5.01 -9.56
N CYS A 70 12.44 -4.80 -8.25
CA CYS A 70 11.32 -5.22 -7.42
C CYS A 70 10.16 -4.22 -7.43
N SER A 71 10.44 -2.92 -7.58
CA SER A 71 9.45 -1.84 -7.47
C SER A 71 8.34 -2.02 -8.50
N LEU A 72 7.09 -1.87 -8.05
CA LEU A 72 5.88 -2.00 -8.87
C LEU A 72 5.67 -0.75 -9.75
N GLU A 73 6.65 -0.42 -10.58
CA GLU A 73 6.66 0.74 -11.47
C GLU A 73 5.47 0.74 -12.44
N GLN A 74 4.95 1.94 -12.73
CA GLN A 74 3.85 2.12 -13.67
C GLN A 74 4.25 1.60 -15.06
N ASN A 75 3.29 0.95 -15.72
CA ASN A 75 3.40 0.41 -17.07
C ASN A 75 4.51 -0.65 -17.27
N ARG A 76 5.04 -1.23 -16.19
CA ARG A 76 6.04 -2.30 -16.26
C ARG A 76 5.52 -3.57 -15.60
N SER A 77 5.78 -4.70 -16.26
CA SER A 77 5.46 -6.01 -15.68
C SER A 77 6.44 -6.34 -14.57
N ARG A 78 5.91 -6.72 -13.40
CA ARG A 78 6.67 -7.00 -12.19
C ARG A 78 6.13 -8.26 -11.51
N TYR A 79 7.04 -8.98 -10.85
CA TYR A 79 6.68 -10.14 -10.05
C TYR A 79 6.10 -9.70 -8.71
N ALA A 80 4.97 -10.28 -8.35
CA ALA A 80 4.29 -9.98 -7.11
C ALA A 80 3.71 -11.25 -6.47
N ILE A 81 3.69 -11.27 -5.14
CA ILE A 81 2.87 -12.17 -4.36
C ILE A 81 1.53 -11.47 -4.17
N SER A 82 0.46 -12.07 -4.68
CA SER A 82 -0.88 -11.51 -4.67
C SER A 82 -1.79 -12.28 -3.73
N VAL A 83 -2.52 -11.55 -2.89
CA VAL A 83 -3.59 -12.08 -2.06
C VAL A 83 -4.93 -11.56 -2.59
N PHE A 84 -5.79 -12.47 -2.98
CA PHE A 84 -7.13 -12.16 -3.46
C PHE A 84 -8.15 -12.49 -2.38
N PHE A 85 -9.03 -11.53 -2.11
CA PHE A 85 -10.14 -11.64 -1.18
C PHE A 85 -11.45 -11.54 -1.97
N GLU A 86 -12.37 -12.46 -1.75
CA GLU A 86 -13.77 -12.24 -2.12
C GLU A 86 -14.48 -11.63 -0.92
N ILE A 87 -15.01 -10.43 -1.12
CA ILE A 87 -15.62 -9.59 -0.11
C ILE A 87 -17.10 -9.45 -0.45
N ASP A 88 -17.92 -10.01 0.42
CA ASP A 88 -19.37 -9.87 0.38
C ASP A 88 -19.80 -8.66 1.25
N GLN A 89 -20.52 -7.75 0.61
CA GLN A 89 -21.04 -6.51 1.18
C GLN A 89 -22.58 -6.46 1.13
N THR A 90 -23.26 -7.60 1.01
CA THR A 90 -24.75 -7.65 1.02
C THR A 90 -25.35 -7.18 2.34
N ASP A 91 -24.66 -7.43 3.46
CA ASP A 91 -25.03 -6.86 4.76
C ASP A 91 -24.54 -5.38 4.82
N PRO A 92 -25.44 -4.40 5.02
CA PRO A 92 -25.05 -2.99 5.14
C PRO A 92 -24.09 -2.74 6.31
N CYS A 93 -24.26 -3.48 7.40
CA CYS A 93 -23.56 -3.28 8.67
C CYS A 93 -22.28 -4.09 8.78
N ASN A 94 -22.19 -5.24 8.11
CA ASN A 94 -21.03 -6.13 8.18
C ASN A 94 -20.48 -6.48 6.79
N ILE A 95 -19.17 -6.50 6.68
CA ILE A 95 -18.46 -7.13 5.57
C ILE A 95 -18.10 -8.56 5.96
N ARG A 96 -18.23 -9.49 5.01
CA ARG A 96 -17.76 -10.86 5.15
C ARG A 96 -16.73 -11.16 4.07
N ILE A 97 -15.60 -11.74 4.47
CA ILE A 97 -14.65 -12.34 3.52
C ILE A 97 -15.10 -13.78 3.28
N THR A 98 -15.50 -14.08 2.05
CA THR A 98 -16.02 -15.41 1.67
C THR A 98 -14.94 -16.34 1.15
N ASP A 99 -13.87 -15.80 0.57
CA ASP A 99 -12.75 -16.58 0.04
C ASP A 99 -11.43 -15.81 0.15
N LYS A 100 -10.32 -16.54 0.27
CA LYS A 100 -8.95 -16.04 0.37
C LYS A 100 -8.01 -16.93 -0.42
N ARG A 101 -7.28 -16.35 -1.38
CA ARG A 101 -6.31 -17.10 -2.20
C ARG A 101 -5.00 -16.34 -2.33
N ILE A 102 -3.88 -17.05 -2.26
CA ILE A 102 -2.54 -16.49 -2.40
C ILE A 102 -1.90 -17.12 -3.64
N TYR A 103 -1.37 -16.27 -4.52
CA TYR A 103 -0.69 -16.71 -5.74
C TYR A 103 0.57 -15.88 -5.99
N ARG A 104 1.60 -16.51 -6.55
CA ARG A 104 2.67 -15.77 -7.25
C ARG A 104 2.14 -15.35 -8.61
N THR A 105 2.34 -14.09 -8.95
CA THR A 105 1.70 -13.42 -10.09
C THR A 105 2.69 -12.51 -10.81
N ILE A 106 2.34 -12.16 -12.05
CA ILE A 106 2.97 -11.06 -12.79
C ILE A 106 1.89 -9.99 -12.91
N ILE A 107 2.18 -8.77 -12.44
CA ILE A 107 1.26 -7.64 -12.51
C ILE A 107 1.89 -6.51 -13.31
N LYS A 108 1.06 -5.67 -13.91
CA LYS A 108 1.46 -4.43 -14.57
C LYS A 108 0.65 -3.30 -13.93
N SER A 109 1.31 -2.41 -13.19
CA SER A 109 0.63 -1.29 -12.55
C SER A 109 0.17 -0.29 -13.61
N SER A 110 -1.11 0.07 -13.60
CA SER A 110 -1.68 1.02 -14.58
C SER A 110 -1.50 2.48 -14.14
N ALA A 111 -1.46 2.74 -12.83
CA ALA A 111 -1.38 4.08 -12.26
C ALA A 111 -0.63 4.07 -10.93
N HIS A 112 0.05 5.17 -10.63
CA HIS A 112 0.61 5.48 -9.32
C HIS A 112 -0.08 6.72 -8.79
N TYR A 113 -0.50 6.64 -7.53
CA TYR A 113 -1.16 7.74 -6.85
C TYR A 113 -0.41 8.09 -5.58
N ASN A 114 -0.30 9.39 -5.31
CA ASN A 114 0.05 9.86 -3.97
C ASN A 114 -1.21 10.02 -3.10
N TYR A 115 -1.02 10.16 -1.79
CA TYR A 115 -2.14 10.29 -0.86
C TYR A 115 -3.01 11.53 -1.12
N ILE A 116 -2.43 12.63 -1.61
CA ILE A 116 -3.15 13.87 -1.89
C ILE A 116 -4.09 13.67 -3.09
N GLU A 117 -3.61 13.00 -4.13
CA GLU A 117 -4.42 12.63 -5.30
C GLU A 117 -5.58 11.72 -4.91
N ILE A 118 -5.32 10.68 -4.10
CA ILE A 118 -6.36 9.78 -3.60
C ILE A 118 -7.39 10.55 -2.75
N GLU A 119 -6.93 11.41 -1.84
CA GLU A 119 -7.80 12.22 -0.98
C GLU A 119 -8.67 13.16 -1.82
N ASN A 120 -8.11 13.77 -2.86
CA ASN A 120 -8.86 14.58 -3.81
C ASN A 120 -9.93 13.73 -4.52
N ILE A 121 -9.60 12.55 -5.03
CA ILE A 121 -10.55 11.64 -5.68
C ILE A 121 -11.69 11.25 -4.73
N ILE A 122 -11.36 10.92 -3.47
CA ILE A 122 -12.35 10.55 -2.44
C ILE A 122 -13.29 11.72 -2.13
N ASN A 123 -12.75 12.94 -1.99
CA ASN A 123 -13.54 14.13 -1.62
C ASN A 123 -14.33 14.73 -2.79
N SER A 124 -13.93 14.45 -4.03
CA SER A 124 -14.55 15.03 -5.22
C SER A 124 -15.88 14.40 -5.63
N GLN A 125 -16.33 13.34 -4.94
CA GLN A 125 -17.63 12.67 -5.17
C GLN A 125 -17.93 12.37 -6.66
N GLY A 126 -16.91 12.01 -7.46
CA GLY A 126 -17.07 11.66 -8.88
C GLY A 126 -17.02 12.83 -9.87
N ILE A 127 -16.57 14.02 -9.46
CA ILE A 127 -16.39 15.18 -10.36
C ILE A 127 -15.01 15.15 -11.06
N ILE A 128 -14.08 14.31 -10.62
CA ILE A 128 -12.77 14.13 -11.26
C ILE A 128 -12.87 13.05 -12.34
N ASP A 129 -12.39 13.38 -13.54
CA ASP A 129 -12.23 12.45 -14.66
C ASP A 129 -10.96 11.61 -14.47
N ASP A 130 -11.08 10.51 -13.72
CA ASP A 130 -10.02 9.49 -13.53
C ASP A 130 -10.61 8.10 -13.72
N ILE A 131 -9.91 7.26 -14.50
CA ILE A 131 -10.35 5.91 -14.91
C ILE A 131 -10.56 4.99 -13.69
N PHE A 132 -9.84 5.20 -12.60
CA PHE A 132 -9.88 4.41 -11.38
C PHE A 132 -10.66 5.09 -10.24
N ALA A 133 -11.33 6.22 -10.48
CA ALA A 133 -12.07 6.95 -9.45
C ALA A 133 -13.11 6.08 -8.73
N ASP A 134 -13.90 5.30 -9.48
CA ASP A 134 -14.91 4.40 -8.92
C ASP A 134 -14.27 3.28 -8.08
N ASP A 135 -13.18 2.70 -8.57
CA ASP A 135 -12.44 1.63 -7.90
C ASP A 135 -11.87 2.13 -6.55
N ILE A 136 -11.28 3.33 -6.55
CA ILE A 136 -10.76 3.99 -5.34
C ILE A 136 -11.89 4.25 -4.34
N GLN A 137 -13.05 4.74 -4.80
CA GLN A 137 -14.20 4.98 -3.93
C GLN A 137 -14.74 3.68 -3.31
N ILE A 138 -14.81 2.59 -4.07
CA ILE A 138 -15.24 1.28 -3.55
C ILE A 138 -14.24 0.78 -2.51
N LEU A 139 -12.94 0.82 -2.81
CA LEU A 139 -11.89 0.41 -1.87
C LEU A 139 -11.94 1.23 -0.57
N PHE A 140 -12.16 2.55 -0.66
CA PHE A 140 -12.32 3.42 0.50
C PHE A 140 -13.56 3.06 1.34
N ARG A 141 -14.69 2.77 0.69
CA ARG A 141 -15.91 2.33 1.39
C ARG A 141 -15.68 1.00 2.13
N LEU A 142 -15.03 0.04 1.47
CA LEU A 142 -14.71 -1.25 2.07
C LEU A 142 -13.74 -1.10 3.24
N SER A 143 -12.70 -0.25 3.11
CA SER A 143 -11.71 -0.02 4.16
C SER A 143 -12.33 0.61 5.42
N LYS A 144 -13.26 1.57 5.26
CA LYS A 144 -14.02 2.15 6.39
C LYS A 144 -14.81 1.10 7.15
N LYS A 145 -15.54 0.24 6.45
CA LYS A 145 -16.33 -0.84 7.06
C LYS A 145 -15.44 -1.86 7.79
N LEU A 146 -14.34 -2.28 7.17
CA LEU A 146 -13.36 -3.19 7.80
C LEU A 146 -12.71 -2.55 9.04
N LYS A 147 -12.34 -1.26 8.98
CA LYS A 147 -11.81 -0.51 10.13
C LYS A 147 -12.82 -0.48 11.28
N PHE A 148 -14.08 -0.19 10.98
CA PHE A 148 -15.15 -0.13 11.99
C PHE A 148 -15.40 -1.50 12.65
N GLN A 149 -15.41 -2.58 11.87
CA GLN A 149 -15.47 -3.94 12.42
C GLN A 149 -14.27 -4.24 13.32
N ARG A 150 -13.05 -3.86 12.91
CA ARG A 150 -11.83 -4.07 13.70
C ARG A 150 -11.88 -3.34 15.05
N LEU A 151 -12.33 -2.08 15.05
CA LEU A 151 -12.46 -1.27 16.27
C LEU A 151 -13.53 -1.81 17.23
N ARG A 152 -14.61 -2.42 16.71
CA ARG A 152 -15.60 -3.13 17.53
C ARG A 152 -15.03 -4.36 18.24
N MET A 153 -13.96 -4.97 17.70
CA MET A 153 -13.24 -6.08 18.34
C MET A 153 -12.15 -5.59 19.30
N GLU A 154 -12.32 -4.43 19.92
CA GLU A 154 -11.40 -3.83 20.91
C GLU A 154 -9.96 -3.64 20.42
N SER A 155 -9.75 -3.52 19.11
CA SER A 155 -8.42 -3.25 18.57
C SER A 155 -7.95 -1.84 18.97
N PHE A 156 -6.81 -1.74 19.65
CA PHE A 156 -6.19 -0.46 19.96
C PHE A 156 -5.64 0.22 18.69
N ALA A 157 -6.00 1.47 18.46
CA ALA A 157 -5.41 2.33 17.44
C ALA A 157 -5.04 3.66 18.09
N SER A 158 -3.74 3.98 18.15
CA SER A 158 -3.27 5.26 18.68
C SER A 158 -3.70 6.40 17.74
N PRO A 159 -4.37 7.46 18.23
CA PRO A 159 -4.84 8.57 17.39
C PRO A 159 -3.75 9.60 17.07
N VAL A 160 -2.51 9.40 17.54
CA VAL A 160 -1.45 10.42 17.44
C VAL A 160 -0.41 10.02 16.40
N SER A 161 -0.32 10.79 15.33
CA SER A 161 0.85 10.85 14.45
C SER A 161 1.63 12.15 14.73
N VAL A 162 2.95 12.04 14.81
CA VAL A 162 3.85 13.19 14.98
C VAL A 162 4.64 13.32 13.70
N ASP A 163 4.42 14.43 12.99
CA ASP A 163 5.22 14.76 11.82
C ASP A 163 6.37 15.66 12.25
N PHE A 164 7.58 15.28 11.84
CA PHE A 164 8.79 16.06 12.07
C PHE A 164 9.09 16.86 10.80
N THR A 165 9.08 18.18 10.93
CA THR A 165 9.53 19.08 9.86
C THR A 165 10.86 19.71 10.29
N THR A 166 11.93 19.50 9.51
CA THR A 166 13.20 20.18 9.72
C THR A 166 13.20 21.49 8.91
N THR A 167 13.19 22.63 9.58
CA THR A 167 13.46 23.94 8.96
C THR A 167 14.72 24.50 9.61
N ASP A 168 15.74 24.84 8.82
CA ASP A 168 16.98 25.48 9.26
C ASP A 168 17.73 24.71 10.37
N GLY A 169 17.77 23.38 10.27
CA GLY A 169 18.44 22.52 11.26
C GLY A 169 17.70 22.37 12.60
N ILE A 170 16.51 22.97 12.74
CA ILE A 170 15.66 22.84 13.92
C ILE A 170 14.50 21.89 13.61
N MET A 171 14.44 20.76 14.33
CA MET A 171 13.30 19.84 14.28
C MET A 171 12.09 20.49 14.96
N LYS A 172 11.04 20.76 14.19
CA LYS A 172 9.74 21.19 14.72
C LYS A 172 8.77 20.01 14.69
N THR A 173 8.12 19.74 15.82
CA THR A 173 7.05 18.74 15.93
C THR A 173 5.69 19.40 15.70
N LYS A 174 4.94 18.95 14.70
CA LYS A 174 3.50 19.23 14.62
C LYS A 174 2.75 18.00 15.14
N LYS A 175 1.99 18.18 16.22
CA LYS A 175 1.04 17.17 16.69
C LYS A 175 -0.22 17.27 15.84
N HIS A 176 -0.55 16.22 15.13
CA HIS A 176 -1.86 16.04 14.52
C HIS A 176 -2.66 15.07 15.40
N ILE A 177 -3.80 15.52 15.91
CA ILE A 177 -4.79 14.66 16.57
C ILE A 177 -5.81 14.33 15.49
N LEU A 178 -5.90 13.05 15.10
CA LEU A 178 -6.88 12.53 14.14
C LEU A 178 -8.24 12.30 14.81
#